data_AF-A0A529K513-F1
#
_entry.id   AF-A0A529K513-F1
#
_cell.length_a   1.000
_cell.length_b   1.000
_cell.length_c   1.000
_cell.angle_alpha   90.00
_cell.angle_beta   90.00
_cell.angle_gamma   90.00
#
_symmetry.space_group_name_H-M   'P 1'
#
loop_
_entity.id
_entity.type
_entity.pdbx_description
1 polymer ?
#
loop_
_entity_poly.entity_id
_entity_poly.type
_entity_poly.pdbx_seq_one_letter_code
_entity_poly.pdbx_strand_id
1 'polypeptide(L)'
;MPSLFDILAQAQNGNGMQALAQQFGLSQQQTLSAVEALLPAFSQGLKRNTSDPYGLGAFMTAMASGQHAKYFEDASRAFSPQGVDEGNGILGHLFGSKELSRAVASQAAQASGVSQQVLQLMLPAVASMMMGGLFKQTTNQMQAAG
;
A
#
# COMPACT_ATOMS: atom_id res chain seq x y z
N MET A 1 2.25 14.89 -8.99
CA MET A 1 1.62 13.59 -8.72
C MET A 1 1.34 13.53 -7.23
N PRO A 2 0.15 13.13 -6.78
CA PRO A 2 -0.09 12.88 -5.36
C PRO A 2 0.94 11.87 -4.87
N SER A 3 1.43 12.08 -3.66
CA SER A 3 2.38 11.17 -3.04
C SER A 3 1.68 9.84 -2.71
N LEU A 4 2.47 8.79 -2.47
CA LEU A 4 1.94 7.52 -1.97
C LEU A 4 1.14 7.68 -0.66
N PHE A 5 1.52 8.68 0.14
CA PHE A 5 0.79 9.11 1.32
C PHE A 5 -0.58 9.70 0.96
N ASP A 6 -0.63 10.64 0.02
CA ASP A 6 -1.89 11.27 -0.41
C ASP A 6 -2.86 10.24 -0.98
N ILE A 7 -2.34 9.26 -1.73
CA ILE A 7 -3.13 8.15 -2.24
C ILE A 7 -3.74 7.38 -1.07
N LEU A 8 -2.94 6.92 -0.11
CA LEU A 8 -3.44 6.20 1.05
C LEU A 8 -4.44 7.04 1.87
N ALA A 9 -4.18 8.33 2.04
CA ALA A 9 -5.09 9.24 2.72
C ALA A 9 -6.43 9.37 1.99
N GLN A 10 -6.41 9.41 0.65
CA GLN A 10 -7.61 9.44 -0.19
C GLN A 10 -8.35 8.09 -0.24
N ALA A 11 -7.77 7.00 0.24
CA ALA A 11 -8.46 5.71 0.32
C ALA A 11 -9.73 5.83 1.17
N GLN A 12 -10.71 4.99 0.88
CA GLN A 12 -12.01 5.00 1.56
C GLN A 12 -12.65 6.41 1.61
N ASN A 13 -12.63 7.11 0.48
CA ASN A 13 -13.16 8.48 0.34
C ASN A 13 -12.51 9.51 1.29
N GLY A 14 -11.19 9.43 1.50
CA GLY A 14 -10.47 10.35 2.38
C GLY A 14 -10.31 9.88 3.83
N ASN A 15 -10.80 8.68 4.16
CA ASN A 15 -10.76 8.12 5.52
C ASN A 15 -9.74 7.00 5.70
N GLY A 16 -8.86 6.75 4.71
CA GLY A 16 -7.93 5.62 4.74
C GLY A 16 -7.04 5.59 5.99
N MET A 17 -6.55 6.74 6.44
CA MET A 17 -5.76 6.85 7.67
C MET A 17 -6.57 6.52 8.92
N GLN A 18 -7.83 6.97 8.98
CA GLN A 18 -8.72 6.63 10.10
C GLN A 18 -9.12 5.16 10.09
N ALA A 19 -9.31 4.57 8.91
CA ALA A 19 -9.60 3.15 8.77
C ALA A 19 -8.44 2.28 9.25
N LEU A 20 -7.20 2.63 8.90
CA LEU A 20 -6.00 1.98 9.41
C LEU A 20 -5.89 2.14 10.93
N ALA A 21 -6.10 3.36 11.44
CA ALA A 21 -6.09 3.63 12.87
C ALA A 21 -7.10 2.75 13.63
N GLN A 22 -8.34 2.66 13.14
CA GLN A 22 -9.39 1.86 13.75
C GLN A 22 -9.14 0.36 13.63
N GLN A 23 -8.69 -0.11 12.45
CA GLN A 23 -8.42 -1.52 12.20
C GLN A 23 -7.30 -2.07 13.09
N PHE A 24 -6.25 -1.28 13.30
CA PHE A 24 -5.06 -1.69 14.03
C PHE A 24 -4.99 -1.16 15.48
N GLY A 25 -6.02 -0.43 15.92
CA GLY A 25 -6.07 0.17 17.25
C GLY A 25 -4.97 1.22 17.49
N LEU A 26 -4.55 1.93 16.43
CA LEU A 26 -3.51 2.94 16.48
C LEU A 26 -4.11 4.34 16.69
N SER A 27 -3.36 5.21 17.37
CA SER A 27 -3.66 6.64 17.36
C SER A 27 -3.40 7.25 15.97
N GLN A 28 -4.07 8.35 15.63
CA GLN A 28 -3.81 9.07 14.37
C GLN A 28 -2.32 9.37 14.17
N GLN A 29 -1.63 9.77 15.25
CA GLN A 29 -0.22 10.12 15.22
C GLN A 29 0.66 8.88 14.95
N GLN A 30 0.35 7.74 15.57
CA GLN A 30 1.02 6.47 15.28
C GLN A 30 0.80 6.02 13.84
N THR A 31 -0.43 6.14 13.32
CA THR A 31 -0.73 5.79 11.93
C THR A 31 0.05 6.69 10.97
N LEU A 32 0.08 8.01 11.22
CA LEU A 32 0.87 8.96 10.44
C LEU A 32 2.35 8.56 10.42
N SER A 33 2.96 8.41 11.60
CA SER A 33 4.38 8.06 11.69
C SER A 33 4.69 6.69 11.09
N ALA A 34 3.77 5.73 11.21
CA ALA A 34 3.93 4.40 10.60
C ALA A 34 3.92 4.48 9.08
N VAL A 35 2.96 5.20 8.48
CA VAL A 35 2.90 5.39 7.04
C VAL A 35 4.14 6.14 6.58
N GLU A 36 4.50 7.24 7.23
CA GLU A 36 5.71 8.03 6.91
C GLU A 36 6.98 7.18 6.94
N ALA A 37 7.12 6.29 7.92
CA ALA A 37 8.28 5.40 8.02
C ALA A 37 8.29 4.29 6.95
N LEU A 38 7.13 3.92 6.41
CA LEU A 38 6.99 2.93 5.34
C LEU A 38 7.19 3.55 3.95
N LEU A 39 6.89 4.83 3.76
CA LEU A 39 6.96 5.53 2.46
C LEU A 39 8.32 5.36 1.72
N PRO A 40 9.49 5.50 2.37
CA PRO A 40 10.78 5.38 1.68
C PRO A 40 10.98 3.98 1.09
N ALA A 41 10.63 2.96 1.86
CA ALA A 41 10.72 1.58 1.42
C ALA A 41 9.79 1.32 0.23
N PHE A 42 8.52 1.71 0.33
CA PHE A 42 7.56 1.56 -0.77
C PHE A 42 8.00 2.31 -2.03
N SER A 43 8.51 3.54 -1.89
CA SER A 43 9.00 4.34 -3.02
C SER A 43 10.20 3.68 -3.69
N GLN A 44 11.14 3.16 -2.90
CA GLN A 44 12.29 2.42 -3.41
C GLN A 44 11.87 1.12 -4.10
N GLY A 45 10.94 0.37 -3.51
CA GLY A 45 10.40 -0.87 -4.09
C GLY A 45 9.65 -0.61 -5.40
N LEU A 46 8.82 0.42 -5.44
CA LEU A 46 8.11 0.82 -6.64
C LEU A 46 9.08 1.25 -7.74
N LYS A 47 10.08 2.09 -7.40
CA LYS A 47 11.13 2.50 -8.35
C LYS A 47 11.86 1.29 -8.91
N ARG A 48 12.20 0.30 -8.08
CA ARG A 48 12.84 -0.93 -8.53
C ARG A 48 11.93 -1.75 -9.43
N ASN A 49 10.66 -1.90 -9.06
CA ASN A 49 9.67 -2.64 -9.83
C ASN A 49 9.38 -1.99 -11.20
N THR A 50 9.33 -0.66 -11.30
CA THR A 50 9.12 0.05 -12.57
C THR A 50 10.38 0.20 -13.41
N SER A 51 11.58 0.13 -12.79
CA SER A 51 12.86 0.10 -13.51
C SER A 51 13.16 -1.29 -14.08
N ASP A 52 12.51 -2.33 -13.57
CA ASP A 52 12.64 -3.70 -14.06
C ASP A 52 11.60 -3.98 -15.16
N PRO A 53 11.99 -4.43 -16.37
CA PRO A 53 11.05 -4.69 -17.46
C PRO A 53 9.97 -5.73 -17.12
N TYR A 54 10.30 -6.72 -16.29
CA TYR A 54 9.38 -7.76 -15.87
C TYR A 54 8.44 -7.27 -14.78
N GLY A 55 8.95 -6.53 -13.78
CA GLY A 55 8.16 -5.88 -12.74
C GLY A 55 7.17 -4.86 -13.30
N LEU A 56 7.57 -4.11 -14.32
CA LEU A 56 6.69 -3.18 -15.03
C LEU A 56 5.57 -3.93 -15.77
N GLY A 57 5.89 -5.01 -16.48
CA GLY A 57 4.90 -5.84 -17.17
C GLY A 57 3.86 -6.43 -16.20
N ALA A 58 4.32 -7.02 -15.09
CA ALA A 58 3.44 -7.56 -14.05
C ALA A 58 2.54 -6.47 -13.44
N PHE A 59 3.10 -5.29 -13.18
CA PHE A 59 2.35 -4.14 -12.69
C PHE A 59 1.29 -3.67 -13.70
N MET A 60 1.62 -3.60 -14.99
CA MET A 60 0.66 -3.23 -16.04
C MET A 60 -0.47 -4.27 -16.18
N THR A 61 -0.16 -5.57 -16.07
CA THR A 61 -1.19 -6.62 -16.06
C THR A 61 -2.08 -6.53 -14.83
N ALA A 62 -1.50 -6.30 -13.64
CA ALA A 62 -2.24 -6.08 -12.41
C ALA A 62 -3.17 -4.87 -12.52
N MET A 63 -2.69 -3.75 -13.08
CA MET A 63 -3.54 -2.60 -13.39
C MET A 63 -4.63 -2.94 -14.40
N ALA A 64 -4.33 -3.64 -15.50
CA ALA A 64 -5.32 -4.02 -16.51
C ALA A 64 -6.43 -4.93 -15.95
N SER A 65 -6.14 -5.71 -14.90
CA SER A 65 -7.13 -6.58 -14.25
C SER A 65 -8.24 -5.80 -13.52
N GLY A 66 -7.99 -4.54 -13.15
CA GLY A 66 -8.93 -3.66 -12.44
C GLY A 66 -9.36 -4.13 -11.04
N GLN A 67 -8.88 -5.28 -10.57
CA GLN A 67 -9.36 -5.92 -9.35
C GLN A 67 -8.83 -5.27 -8.07
N HIS A 68 -7.86 -4.36 -8.16
CA HIS A 68 -7.28 -3.71 -6.98
C HIS A 68 -8.05 -2.47 -6.52
N ALA A 69 -8.87 -1.85 -7.38
CA ALA A 69 -9.67 -0.66 -7.03
C ALA A 69 -10.53 -0.90 -5.76
N LYS A 70 -11.10 -2.10 -5.65
CA LYS A 70 -11.96 -2.50 -4.54
C LYS A 70 -11.28 -2.46 -3.17
N TYR A 71 -9.95 -2.65 -3.12
CA TYR A 71 -9.17 -2.60 -1.87
C TYR A 71 -8.92 -1.15 -1.42
N PHE A 72 -8.91 -0.22 -2.37
CA PHE A 72 -8.80 1.20 -2.08
C PHE A 72 -10.13 1.82 -1.65
N GLU A 73 -11.23 1.43 -2.30
CA GLU A 73 -12.57 1.90 -1.98
C GLU A 73 -13.07 1.33 -0.64
N ASP A 74 -12.72 0.08 -0.35
CA ASP A 74 -13.08 -0.62 0.89
C ASP A 74 -11.82 -1.17 1.58
N ALA A 75 -11.32 -0.42 2.56
CA ALA A 75 -10.16 -0.82 3.35
C ALA A 75 -10.39 -2.18 4.05
N SER A 76 -11.63 -2.50 4.44
CA SER A 76 -12.01 -3.78 5.04
C SER A 76 -11.64 -4.96 4.14
N ARG A 77 -11.72 -4.78 2.82
CA ARG A 77 -11.30 -5.79 1.84
C ARG A 77 -9.79 -5.91 1.76
N ALA A 78 -9.03 -4.84 1.96
CA ALA A 78 -7.57 -4.90 2.04
C ALA A 78 -7.10 -5.70 3.26
N PHE A 79 -7.87 -5.66 4.36
CA PHE A 79 -7.60 -6.45 5.57
C PHE A 79 -8.14 -7.88 5.52
N SER A 80 -8.95 -8.22 4.51
CA SER A 80 -9.45 -9.58 4.33
C SER A 80 -8.31 -10.55 3.99
N PRO A 81 -8.47 -11.86 4.23
CA PRO A 81 -7.45 -12.85 3.85
C PRO A 81 -7.01 -12.74 2.39
N GLN A 82 -7.95 -12.42 1.48
CA GLN A 82 -7.66 -12.17 0.07
C GLN A 82 -6.85 -10.89 -0.14
N GLY A 83 -7.23 -9.78 0.49
CA GLY A 83 -6.50 -8.50 0.36
C GLY A 83 -5.09 -8.57 0.95
N VAL A 84 -4.90 -9.35 2.02
CA VAL A 84 -3.60 -9.62 2.63
C VAL A 84 -2.73 -10.51 1.72
N ASP A 85 -3.30 -11.56 1.13
CA ASP A 85 -2.58 -12.43 0.19
C ASP A 85 -2.13 -11.67 -1.05
N GLU A 86 -3.03 -10.87 -1.64
CA GLU A 86 -2.74 -9.95 -2.74
C GLU A 86 -1.64 -8.95 -2.34
N GLY A 87 -1.79 -8.30 -1.18
CA GLY A 87 -0.79 -7.40 -0.62
C GLY A 87 0.58 -8.05 -0.48
N ASN A 88 0.64 -9.30 -0.03
CA ASN A 88 1.89 -10.05 0.07
C ASN A 88 2.53 -10.33 -1.30
N GLY A 89 1.73 -10.61 -2.33
CA GLY A 89 2.21 -10.72 -3.72
C GLY A 89 2.83 -9.40 -4.19
N ILE A 90 2.14 -8.29 -3.98
CA ILE A 90 2.62 -6.94 -4.31
C ILE A 90 3.95 -6.64 -3.60
N LEU A 91 4.01 -6.88 -2.30
CA LEU A 91 5.22 -6.69 -1.50
C LEU A 91 6.37 -7.59 -1.97
N GLY A 92 6.07 -8.81 -2.41
CA GLY A 92 7.05 -9.72 -3.01
C GLY A 92 7.66 -9.15 -4.28
N HIS A 93 6.86 -8.52 -5.14
CA HIS A 93 7.35 -7.85 -6.35
C HIS A 93 8.09 -6.53 -6.05
N LEU A 94 7.56 -5.72 -5.12
CA LEU A 94 8.15 -4.43 -4.77
C LEU A 94 9.50 -4.58 -4.04
N PHE A 95 9.55 -5.46 -3.04
CA PHE A 95 10.73 -5.62 -2.19
C PHE A 95 11.60 -6.81 -2.59
N GLY A 96 11.13 -7.69 -3.49
CA GLY A 96 11.83 -8.87 -3.96
C GLY A 96 11.75 -10.08 -3.02
N SER A 97 11.59 -9.85 -1.71
CA SER A 97 11.45 -10.95 -0.75
C SER A 97 10.62 -10.55 0.48
N LYS A 98 9.98 -11.55 1.09
CA LYS A 98 9.28 -11.41 2.37
C LYS A 98 10.22 -11.01 3.51
N GLU A 99 11.53 -11.27 3.38
CA GLU A 99 12.54 -10.83 4.33
C GLU A 99 12.71 -9.31 4.31
N LEU A 100 12.83 -8.72 3.11
CA LEU A 100 12.84 -7.26 2.99
C LEU A 100 11.54 -6.64 3.49
N SER A 101 10.37 -7.21 3.18
CA SER A 101 9.08 -6.75 3.72
C SER A 101 9.08 -6.71 5.25
N ARG A 102 9.60 -7.76 5.89
CA ARG A 102 9.72 -7.83 7.36
C ARG A 102 10.73 -6.83 7.92
N ALA A 103 11.85 -6.61 7.23
CA ALA A 103 12.85 -5.61 7.62
C ALA A 103 12.28 -4.19 7.57
N VAL A 104 11.50 -3.87 6.51
CA VAL A 104 10.79 -2.60 6.37
C VAL A 104 9.80 -2.39 7.51
N ALA A 105 8.99 -3.39 7.85
CA ALA A 105 8.09 -3.33 8.99
C ALA A 105 8.84 -3.15 10.33
N SER A 106 10.00 -3.79 10.49
CA SER A 106 10.87 -3.63 11.68
C SER A 106 11.42 -2.21 11.80
N GLN A 107 11.87 -1.64 10.69
CA GLN A 107 12.41 -0.28 10.66
C GLN A 107 11.32 0.75 10.95
N ALA A 108 10.15 0.56 10.34
CA ALA A 108 9.00 1.42 10.59
C ALA A 108 8.50 1.31 12.04
N ALA A 109 8.63 0.15 12.70
CA ALA A 109 8.27 -0.02 14.10
C ALA A 109 9.12 0.88 15.00
N GLN A 110 10.43 0.90 14.77
CA GLN A 110 11.37 1.72 15.53
C GLN A 110 11.15 3.21 15.30
N ALA A 111 10.81 3.61 14.08
CA ALA A 111 10.57 5.01 13.74
C ALA A 111 9.21 5.55 14.21
N SER A 112 8.16 4.72 14.15
CA SER A 112 6.78 5.13 14.45
C SER A 112 6.33 4.88 15.89
N GLY A 113 7.08 4.07 16.65
CA GLY A 113 6.66 3.61 17.98
C GLY A 113 5.49 2.63 17.93
N VAL A 114 5.14 2.09 16.75
CA VAL A 114 4.14 1.04 16.58
C VAL A 114 4.80 -0.33 16.70
N SER A 115 4.08 -1.33 17.22
CA SER A 115 4.62 -2.68 17.34
C SER A 115 4.91 -3.28 15.97
N GLN A 116 6.03 -4.02 15.87
CA GLN A 116 6.42 -4.68 14.63
C GLN A 116 5.34 -5.65 14.12
N GLN A 117 4.64 -6.35 15.01
CA GLN A 117 3.57 -7.26 14.62
C GLN A 117 2.40 -6.51 13.95
N VAL A 118 2.01 -5.37 14.50
CA VAL A 118 0.95 -4.54 13.90
C VAL A 118 1.39 -4.05 12.53
N LEU A 119 2.62 -3.57 12.38
CA LEU A 119 3.11 -3.13 11.08
C LEU A 119 3.25 -4.27 10.08
N GLN A 120 3.63 -5.47 10.50
CA GLN A 120 3.67 -6.65 9.63
C GLN A 120 2.29 -7.05 9.12
N LEU A 121 1.24 -6.88 9.93
CA LEU A 121 -0.15 -7.10 9.53
C LEU A 121 -0.68 -5.95 8.66
N MET A 122 -0.20 -4.74 8.91
CA MET A 122 -0.61 -3.53 8.18
C MET A 122 0.05 -3.41 6.82
N LEU A 123 1.31 -3.84 6.69
CA LEU A 123 2.14 -3.69 5.48
C LEU A 123 1.47 -4.25 4.21
N PRO A 124 0.90 -5.48 4.19
CA PRO A 124 0.23 -6.02 3.02
C PRO A 124 -1.05 -5.27 2.69
N ALA A 125 -1.82 -4.89 3.70
CA ALA A 125 -3.06 -4.14 3.50
C ALA A 125 -2.80 -2.74 2.94
N VAL A 126 -1.78 -2.05 3.45
CA VAL A 126 -1.33 -0.75 2.91
C VAL A 126 -0.87 -0.91 1.47
N ALA A 127 -0.12 -1.98 1.14
CA ALA A 127 0.31 -2.24 -0.23
C ALA A 127 -0.86 -2.44 -1.21
N SER A 128 -1.88 -3.21 -0.81
CA SER A 128 -3.06 -3.45 -1.65
C SER A 128 -3.93 -2.20 -1.80
N MET A 129 -4.11 -1.41 -0.72
CA MET A 129 -4.78 -0.10 -0.77
C MET A 129 -4.04 0.86 -1.72
N MET A 130 -2.72 0.99 -1.57
CA MET A 130 -1.90 1.88 -2.42
C MET A 130 -1.98 1.48 -3.88
N MET A 131 -1.90 0.18 -4.20
CA MET A 131 -2.07 -0.30 -5.57
C MET A 131 -3.46 0.02 -6.13
N GLY A 132 -4.52 -0.18 -5.33
CA GLY A 132 -5.88 0.19 -5.73
C GLY A 132 -6.04 1.69 -5.99
N GLY A 133 -5.39 2.52 -5.17
CA GLY A 133 -5.44 3.98 -5.32
C GLY A 133 -4.67 4.48 -6.53
N LEU A 134 -3.49 3.91 -6.80
CA LEU A 134 -2.73 4.16 -8.02
C LEU A 134 -3.55 3.78 -9.26
N PHE A 135 -4.19 2.61 -9.24
CA PHE A 135 -5.08 2.18 -10.33
C PHE A 135 -6.26 3.14 -10.52
N LYS A 136 -6.95 3.50 -9.43
CA LYS A 136 -8.07 4.44 -9.46
C LYS A 136 -7.64 5.78 -10.04
N GLN A 137 -6.51 6.31 -9.61
CA GLN A 137 -5.98 7.59 -10.08
C GLN A 137 -5.57 7.55 -11.56
N THR A 138 -4.95 6.47 -12.01
CA THR A 138 -4.60 6.28 -13.44
C THR A 138 -5.85 6.16 -14.30
N THR A 139 -6.86 5.41 -13.83
CA THR A 139 -8.16 5.25 -14.51
C THR A 139 -8.92 6.57 -14.57
N ASN A 140 -8.98 7.31 -13.46
CA ASN A 140 -9.68 8.59 -13.37
C ASN A 140 -9.00 9.66 -14.24
N GLN A 141 -7.66 9.62 -14.38
CA GLN A 141 -6.93 10.47 -15.34
C GLN A 141 -7.20 10.10 -16.80
N MET A 142 -7.30 8.81 -17.13
CA MET A 142 -7.66 8.37 -18.49
C MET A 142 -9.09 8.75 -18.86
N GLN A 143 -10.04 8.66 -17.92
CA GLN A 143 -11.43 9.08 -18.15
C GLN A 143 -11.59 10.59 -18.28
N ALA A 144 -10.77 11.39 -17.59
CA ALA A 144 -10.80 12.85 -17.71
C ALA A 144 -10.15 13.38 -19.01
N ALA A 145 -9.43 12.52 -19.74
CA ALA A 145 -8.72 12.87 -20.97
C ALA A 145 -9.43 12.37 -22.25
N GLY A 146 -10.61 11.74 -22.13
CA GLY A 146 -11.46 11.29 -23.23
C GLY A 146 -12.79 12.03 -23.23
#